data_AF-A0A7G9RJT7-F1
#
_entry.id   AF-A0A7G9RJT7-F1
#
_cell.length_a   1.000
_cell.length_b   1.000
_cell.length_c   1.000
_cell.angle_alpha   90.00
_cell.angle_beta   90.00
_cell.angle_gamma   90.00
#
_symmetry.space_group_name_H-M   'P 1'
#
loop_
_entity.id
_entity.type
_entity.pdbx_description
1 polymer ?
#
loop_
_entity_poly.entity_id
_entity_poly.type
_entity_poly.pdbx_seq_one_letter_code
_entity_poly.pdbx_strand_id
1 'polypeptide(L)' 'MDFLTNIEHLPIGARKVLRERKLVLPTSLMQASDHELLGIKGIGPIKLRILRRACAAALKSEATSAKAF' A
#
# COMPACT_ATOMS: atom_id res chain seq x y z
N MET A 1 -10.32 -0.09 -9.88
CA MET A 1 -9.56 1.08 -9.38
C MET A 1 -8.33 0.54 -8.66
N ASP A 2 -7.12 0.86 -9.12
CA ASP A 2 -5.90 0.39 -8.47
C ASP A 2 -5.70 1.13 -7.13
N PHE A 3 -5.61 0.39 -6.02
CA PHE A 3 -5.34 1.00 -4.71
C PHE A 3 -4.04 1.84 -4.73
N LEU A 4 -3.02 1.35 -5.44
CA LEU A 4 -1.74 2.04 -5.62
C LEU A 4 -1.86 3.38 -6.35
N THR A 5 -2.85 3.57 -7.23
CA THR A 5 -3.06 4.86 -7.91
C THR A 5 -3.67 5.92 -7.01
N ASN A 6 -4.33 5.53 -5.92
CA ASN A 6 -4.87 6.46 -4.93
C ASN A 6 -3.79 7.05 -4.00
N ILE A 7 -2.56 6.53 -4.05
CA ILE A 7 -1.44 7.02 -3.24
C ILE A 7 -0.66 8.05 -4.05
N GLU A 8 -1.05 9.32 -3.93
CA GLU A 8 -0.51 10.45 -4.72
C GLU A 8 1.02 10.58 -4.64
N HIS A 9 1.60 10.36 -3.46
CA HIS A 9 3.04 10.51 -3.22
C HIS A 9 3.89 9.30 -3.62
N LEU A 10 3.29 8.27 -4.21
CA LEU A 10 4.00 7.05 -4.62
C LEU A 10 4.54 7.21 -6.05
N PRO A 11 5.88 7.17 -6.26
CA PRO A 11 6.44 7.33 -7.59
C PRO A 11 6.03 6.17 -8.51
N ILE A 12 5.92 6.44 -9.81
CA ILE A 12 5.48 5.46 -10.82
C ILE A 12 6.37 4.21 -10.81
N GLY A 13 7.68 4.38 -10.64
CA GLY A 13 8.62 3.27 -10.52
C GLY A 13 8.32 2.35 -9.34
N ALA A 14 8.00 2.91 -8.17
CA ALA A 14 7.62 2.13 -7.00
C ALA A 14 6.30 1.38 -7.21
N ARG A 15 5.32 2.01 -7.87
CA ARG A 15 4.06 1.34 -8.25
C ARG A 15 4.29 0.13 -9.16
N LYS A 16 5.19 0.26 -10.15
CA LYS A 16 5.55 -0.84 -11.04
C LYS A 16 6.15 -2.01 -10.28
N VAL A 17 7.13 -1.75 -9.40
CA VAL A 17 7.77 -2.79 -8.58
C VAL A 17 6.78 -3.47 -7.63
N LEU A 18 5.86 -2.72 -7.01
CA LEU A 18 4.82 -3.30 -6.17
C LEU A 18 3.87 -4.21 -6.97
N ARG A 19 3.49 -3.81 -8.20
CA ARG A 19 2.70 -4.67 -9.09
C ARG A 19 3.46 -5.92 -9.52
N GLU A 20 4.74 -5.82 -9.87
CA GLU A 20 5.59 -6.96 -10.23
C GLU A 20 5.71 -7.96 -9.08
N ARG A 21 5.78 -7.46 -7.83
CA ARG A 21 5.77 -8.29 -6.61
C ARG A 21 4.39 -8.79 -6.21
N LYS A 22 3.35 -8.56 -7.02
CA LYS A 22 1.94 -8.88 -6.73
C LYS A 22 1.40 -8.22 -5.44
N LEU A 23 2.05 -7.16 -4.97
CA LEU A 23 1.65 -6.36 -3.81
C LEU A 23 0.69 -5.24 -4.22
N VAL A 24 -0.49 -5.62 -4.69
CA VAL A 24 -1.50 -4.67 -5.20
C VAL A 24 -2.59 -4.38 -4.17
N LEU A 25 -2.81 -5.31 -3.23
CA LEU A 25 -3.85 -5.24 -2.22
C LEU A 25 -3.34 -4.56 -0.93
N PRO A 26 -4.19 -3.78 -0.23
CA PRO A 26 -3.86 -3.19 1.07
C PRO A 26 -3.40 -4.22 2.11
N THR A 27 -4.04 -5.40 2.15
CA THR A 27 -3.69 -6.52 3.02
C THR A 27 -2.27 -7.05 2.76
N SER A 28 -1.95 -7.32 1.49
CA SER A 28 -0.63 -7.82 1.10
C SER A 28 0.47 -6.80 1.38
N LEU A 29 0.21 -5.51 1.14
CA LEU A 29 1.13 -4.44 1.48
C LEU A 29 1.33 -4.30 3.01
N MET A 30 0.28 -4.56 3.79
CA MET A 30 0.35 -4.62 5.26
C MET A 30 1.14 -5.83 5.77
N GLN A 31 1.12 -6.96 5.07
CA GLN A 31 1.88 -8.16 5.44
C GLN A 31 3.35 -8.11 5.00
N ALA A 32 3.67 -7.39 3.93
CA ALA A 32 5.04 -7.21 3.47
C ALA A 32 5.92 -6.62 4.58
N SER A 33 7.20 -6.98 4.61
CA SER A 33 8.13 -6.45 5.62
C SER A 33 8.57 -5.02 5.26
N ASP A 34 8.94 -4.23 6.27
CA ASP A 34 9.46 -2.88 6.05
C ASP A 34 10.76 -2.90 5.24
N HIS A 35 11.61 -3.91 5.44
CA HIS A 35 12.85 -4.09 4.69
C HIS A 35 12.60 -4.31 3.19
N GLU A 36 11.62 -5.14 2.83
CA GLU A 36 11.27 -5.37 1.42
C GLU A 36 10.75 -4.13 0.72
N LEU A 37 9.96 -3.32 1.45
CA LEU A 37 9.37 -2.08 0.93
C LEU A 37 10.39 -0.94 0.85
N LEU A 38 11.28 -0.81 1.82
CA LEU A 38 12.39 0.17 1.79
C LEU A 38 13.45 -0.18 0.74
N GLY A 39 13.56 -1.45 0.36
CA GLY A 39 14.39 -1.87 -0.76
C GLY A 39 13.88 -1.39 -2.13
N ILE A 40 12.68 -0.82 -2.21
CA ILE A 40 12.12 -0.31 -3.46
C ILE A 40 12.60 1.12 -3.70
N LYS A 41 13.31 1.32 -4.81
CA LYS A 41 13.81 2.63 -5.23
C LYS A 41 12.66 3.65 -5.29
N GLY A 42 12.75 4.68 -4.45
CA GLY A 42 11.75 5.74 -4.35
C GLY A 42 10.73 5.59 -3.21
N ILE A 43 10.78 4.49 -2.45
CA ILE A 43 10.06 4.32 -1.17
C ILE A 43 11.07 4.55 -0.03
N GLY A 44 11.10 5.78 0.48
CA GLY A 44 11.80 6.10 1.73
C GLY A 44 10.92 5.86 2.96
N PRO A 45 11.47 6.03 4.17
CA PRO A 45 10.74 5.80 5.43
C PRO A 45 9.47 6.65 5.57
N ILE A 46 9.48 7.89 5.07
CA ILE A 46 8.29 8.75 5.06
C ILE A 46 7.19 8.16 4.18
N LYS A 47 7.53 7.72 2.97
CA LYS A 47 6.57 7.14 2.01
C LYS A 47 6.06 5.79 2.46
N LEU A 48 6.91 4.97 3.08
CA LEU A 48 6.50 3.73 3.74
C LEU A 48 5.40 4.01 4.77
N ARG A 49 5.60 5.01 5.64
CA ARG A 49 4.61 5.38 6.66
C ARG A 49 3.29 5.85 6.04
N ILE A 50 3.34 6.63 4.95
CA ILE A 50 2.16 7.06 4.20
C ILE A 50 1.43 5.85 3.60
N LEU A 51 2.18 4.94 2.97
CA LEU A 51 1.65 3.71 2.37
C LEU A 51 0.94 2.85 3.43
N ARG A 52 1.58 2.60 4.57
CA ARG A 52 0.98 1.84 5.70
C ARG A 52 -0.31 2.50 6.21
N ARG A 53 -0.33 3.82 6.35
CA ARG A 53 -1.54 4.58 6.75
C ARG A 53 -2.64 4.44 5.71
N ALA A 54 -2.34 4.55 4.43
CA ALA A 54 -3.31 4.37 3.36
C ALA A 54 -3.87 2.94 3.36
N CYS A 55 -3.03 1.93 3.58
CA CYS A 55 -3.48 0.54 3.69
C CYS A 55 -4.40 0.35 4.89
N ALA A 56 -4.01 0.86 6.06
CA ALA A 56 -4.85 0.78 7.27
C ALA A 56 -6.20 1.48 7.11
N ALA A 57 -6.22 2.64 6.43
CA ALA A 57 -7.46 3.36 6.13
C ALA A 57 -8.38 2.58 5.19
N ALA A 58 -7.83 1.96 4.14
CA ALA A 58 -8.59 1.11 3.23
C ALA A 58 -9.18 -0.11 3.94
N LEU A 59 -8.38 -0.80 4.77
CA LEU A 59 -8.84 -1.96 5.54
C LEU A 59 -9.93 -1.58 6.56
N LYS A 60 -9.81 -0.41 7.21
CA LYS A 60 -10.84 0.08 8.12
C LYS A 60 -12.16 0.36 7.39
N SER A 61 -12.09 0.92 6.18
CA SER A 61 -13.26 1.17 5.34
C SER A 61 -13.97 -0.12 4.92
N GLU A 62 -13.20 -1.16 4.56
CA GLU A 62 -13.76 -2.48 4.25
C GLU A 62 -14.40 -3.15 5.48
N ALA A 63 -13.76 -3.04 6.66
CA ALA A 63 -14.29 -3.58 7.90
C ALA A 63 -15.60 -2.91 8.36
N THR A 64 -15.79 -1.62 8.08
CA THR A 64 -17.06 -0.94 8.37
C THR A 64 -18.19 -1.36 7.43
N SER A 65 -17.89 -1.81 6.21
CA SER A 65 -18.93 -2.30 5.28
C SER A 65 -19.46 -3.69 5.66
N ALA A 66 -18.68 -4.50 6.37
CA ALA A 66 -19.06 -5.86 6.75
C ALA A 66 -19.98 -5.93 7.99
N LYS A 67 -20.24 -4.81 8.67
CA LYS A 67 -21.03 -4.75 9.92
C LYS A 67 -22.43 -4.15 9.74
N ALA A 68 -22.86 -3.93 8.49
CA ALA A 68 -24.14 -3.30 8.15
C ALA A 68 -25.20 -4.26 7.58
N PHE A 69 -25.02 -5.57 7.73
CA PHE A 69 -25.99 -6.60 7.34
C PHE A 69 -26.23 -7.60 8.47
#